data_AF-A0A845YQS9-F1
#
_entry.id   AF-A0A845YQS9-F1
#
_cell.length_a   1.000
_cell.length_b   1.000
_cell.length_c   1.000
_cell.angle_alpha   90.00
_cell.angle_beta   90.00
_cell.angle_gamma   90.00
#
_symmetry.space_group_name_H-M   'P 1'
#
loop_
_entity.id
_entity.type
_entity.pdbx_description
1 polymer ?
#
loop_
_entity_poly.entity_id
_entity_poly.type
_entity_poly.pdbx_seq_one_letter_code
_entity_poly.pdbx_strand_id
1 'polypeptide(L)'
;MDWDIEPTAFNEFVTIQGTNLATNVLFASDNGFASANPLSGPSSILFTGDAVDSGPSDHGALFDFGFGSLGSGDSRSFNIFYGAASTEVEALAALAAVNAEVYSLGQASVLGGSSTGTPNTAIFAFSEVGGVPIKKTPEPVSILALLTLGALGTTSLKRKQKEEK
;
A
#
# COMPACT_ATOMS: atom_id res chain seq x y z
N MET A 1 14.66 -5.02 2.98
CA MET A 1 14.51 -3.80 2.17
C MET A 1 14.75 -2.66 3.11
N ASP A 2 15.74 -1.84 2.82
CA ASP A 2 16.07 -0.65 3.60
C ASP A 2 15.45 0.55 2.88
N TRP A 3 14.68 1.36 3.60
CA TRP A 3 13.95 2.46 2.98
C TRP A 3 14.73 3.76 3.13
N ASP A 4 15.32 4.26 2.05
CA ASP A 4 16.00 5.56 2.01
C ASP A 4 15.16 6.58 1.25
N ILE A 5 14.03 7.00 1.84
CA ILE A 5 13.02 7.75 1.08
C ILE A 5 13.33 9.25 1.05
N GLU A 6 13.75 9.73 -0.13
CA GLU A 6 13.98 11.15 -0.38
C GLU A 6 12.70 12.00 -0.21
N PRO A 7 12.81 13.26 0.26
CA PRO A 7 14.04 14.02 0.52
C PRO A 7 14.60 13.84 1.95
N THR A 8 14.14 12.85 2.71
CA THR A 8 14.52 12.63 4.11
C THR A 8 15.00 11.20 4.31
N ALA A 9 16.01 10.78 3.54
CA ALA A 9 16.65 9.49 3.75
C ALA A 9 17.02 9.28 5.23
N PHE A 10 16.91 8.03 5.70
CA PHE A 10 17.10 7.61 7.11
C PHE A 10 16.05 8.17 8.10
N ASN A 11 14.97 8.77 7.60
CA ASN A 11 13.81 9.22 8.37
C ASN A 11 12.53 9.02 7.54
N GLU A 12 12.03 7.79 7.52
CA GLU A 12 10.86 7.40 6.74
C GLU A 12 9.72 6.96 7.66
N PHE A 13 8.51 7.00 7.11
CA PHE A 13 7.38 6.25 7.63
C PHE A 13 7.26 4.94 6.85
N VAL A 14 7.08 3.85 7.59
CA VAL A 14 6.89 2.52 7.02
C VAL A 14 5.52 1.98 7.37
N THR A 15 4.81 1.57 6.32
CA THR A 15 3.62 0.74 6.43
C THR A 15 3.97 -0.70 6.02
N ILE A 16 3.50 -1.69 6.77
CA ILE A 16 3.47 -3.11 6.38
C ILE A 16 2.05 -3.60 6.57
N GLN A 17 1.49 -4.27 5.56
CA GLN A 17 0.12 -4.75 5.59
C GLN A 17 -0.04 -6.09 4.87
N GLY A 18 -1.05 -6.85 5.29
CA GLY A 18 -1.45 -8.12 4.68
C GLY A 18 -0.79 -9.35 5.30
N THR A 19 0.09 -9.20 6.29
CA THR A 19 0.86 -10.32 6.83
C THR A 19 -0.02 -11.32 7.56
N ASN A 20 -1.04 -10.85 8.27
CA ASN A 20 -1.93 -11.69 9.08
C ASN A 20 -2.80 -12.66 8.26
N LEU A 21 -3.03 -12.36 6.98
CA LEU A 21 -3.87 -13.19 6.10
C LEU A 21 -3.05 -14.09 5.17
N ALA A 22 -1.73 -13.87 5.06
CA ALA A 22 -0.87 -14.57 4.15
C ALA A 22 -0.25 -15.82 4.77
N THR A 23 -0.73 -17.00 4.38
CA THR A 23 -0.34 -18.26 5.03
C THR A 23 1.15 -18.62 4.90
N ASN A 24 1.85 -18.08 3.90
CA ASN A 24 3.27 -18.35 3.72
C ASN A 24 4.17 -17.26 4.31
N VAL A 25 3.63 -16.21 4.96
CA VAL A 25 4.44 -15.26 5.73
C VAL A 25 4.68 -15.85 7.12
N LEU A 26 5.92 -16.21 7.42
CA LEU A 26 6.32 -16.74 8.72
C LEU A 26 6.64 -15.63 9.72
N PHE A 27 7.23 -14.55 9.22
CA PHE A 27 7.61 -13.38 10.01
C PHE A 27 7.66 -12.15 9.12
N ALA A 28 7.31 -11.00 9.71
CA ALA A 28 7.47 -9.69 9.09
C ALA A 28 7.89 -8.67 10.15
N SER A 29 8.73 -7.72 9.77
CA SER A 29 9.15 -6.63 10.62
C SER A 29 9.67 -5.46 9.81
N ASP A 30 10.00 -4.37 10.49
CA ASP A 30 10.59 -3.19 9.89
C ASP A 30 12.12 -3.18 9.86
N ASN A 31 12.80 -4.27 10.21
CA ASN A 31 14.25 -4.29 10.19
C ASN A 31 14.82 -4.51 8.78
N GLY A 32 14.93 -3.44 8.00
CA GLY A 32 15.51 -3.44 6.66
C GLY A 32 16.97 -3.90 6.59
N PHE A 33 17.70 -3.84 7.71
CA PHE A 33 19.11 -4.22 7.85
C PHE A 33 19.34 -5.65 8.31
N ALA A 34 18.25 -6.40 8.56
CA ALA A 34 18.36 -7.78 9.00
C ALA A 34 19.13 -8.65 7.99
N SER A 35 19.82 -9.67 8.50
CA SER A 35 20.58 -10.58 7.65
C SER A 35 19.64 -11.40 6.76
N ALA A 36 20.01 -11.58 5.49
CA ALA A 36 19.34 -12.53 4.60
C ALA A 36 19.58 -14.00 4.96
N ASN A 37 20.39 -14.29 5.98
CA ASN A 37 20.61 -15.66 6.46
C ASN A 37 19.36 -16.14 7.24
N PRO A 38 18.64 -17.17 6.74
CA PRO A 38 17.42 -17.66 7.38
C PRO A 38 17.67 -18.32 8.76
N LEU A 39 18.94 -18.54 9.13
CA LEU A 39 19.32 -19.06 10.45
C LEU A 39 19.67 -17.95 11.46
N SER A 40 19.66 -16.67 11.06
CA SER A 40 20.01 -15.56 11.94
C SER A 40 18.91 -15.20 12.95
N GLY A 41 17.70 -15.71 12.75
CA GLY A 41 16.54 -15.45 13.60
C GLY A 41 15.88 -14.08 13.34
N PRO A 42 14.65 -13.87 13.84
CA PRO A 42 13.89 -12.64 13.62
C PRO A 42 14.54 -11.45 14.35
N SER A 43 14.39 -10.26 13.77
CA SER A 43 14.78 -8.98 14.40
C SER A 43 13.80 -7.90 13.97
N SER A 44 13.70 -6.80 14.74
CA SER A 44 12.83 -5.65 14.45
C SER A 44 13.50 -4.37 14.94
N ILE A 45 13.11 -3.21 14.39
CA ILE A 45 13.55 -1.90 14.89
C ILE A 45 12.44 -1.30 15.75
N LEU A 46 11.28 -1.02 15.16
CA LEU A 46 10.12 -0.45 15.85
C LEU A 46 8.97 -1.44 16.00
N PHE A 47 8.76 -2.34 15.02
CA PHE A 47 7.57 -3.20 15.03
C PHE A 47 7.76 -4.54 14.30
N THR A 48 6.83 -5.45 14.58
CA THR A 48 6.67 -6.74 13.90
C THR A 48 5.24 -6.88 13.39
N GLY A 49 5.07 -7.54 12.24
CA GLY A 49 3.76 -7.72 11.60
C GLY A 49 3.26 -6.45 10.91
N ASP A 50 1.95 -6.31 10.86
CA ASP A 50 1.29 -5.16 10.22
C ASP A 50 1.42 -3.89 11.09
N ALA A 51 1.79 -2.78 10.46
CA ALA A 51 1.78 -1.44 11.05
C ALA A 51 1.49 -0.40 9.96
N VAL A 52 0.96 0.75 10.36
CA VAL A 52 0.66 1.87 9.46
C VAL A 52 1.48 3.07 9.89
N ASP A 53 2.23 3.62 8.94
CA ASP A 53 3.02 4.84 9.06
C ASP A 53 3.87 4.90 10.34
N SER A 54 4.50 3.78 10.68
CA SER A 54 5.42 3.72 11.83
C SER A 54 6.68 4.49 11.48
N GLY A 55 7.20 5.29 12.42
CA GLY A 55 8.32 6.18 12.20
C GLY A 55 8.04 7.60 12.71
N PRO A 56 8.85 8.61 12.34
CA PRO A 56 9.98 8.48 11.43
C PRO A 56 11.20 7.83 12.10
N SER A 57 11.88 6.93 11.38
CA SER A 57 13.16 6.31 11.79
C SER A 57 13.95 5.95 10.54
N ASP A 58 15.17 5.47 10.72
CA ASP A 58 15.93 4.75 9.70
C ASP A 58 15.54 3.28 9.79
N HIS A 59 14.67 2.81 8.90
CA HIS A 59 14.16 1.45 8.93
C HIS A 59 13.63 0.99 7.56
N GLY A 60 12.90 -0.12 7.53
CA GLY A 60 12.62 -0.79 6.28
C GLY A 60 11.55 -1.85 6.36
N ALA A 61 11.74 -2.93 5.61
CA ALA A 61 10.88 -4.10 5.65
C ALA A 61 11.67 -5.39 5.50
N LEU A 62 11.32 -6.37 6.31
CA LEU A 62 11.76 -7.75 6.25
C LEU A 62 10.54 -8.66 6.20
N PHE A 63 10.58 -9.65 5.31
CA PHE A 63 9.58 -10.72 5.22
C PHE A 63 10.29 -12.06 5.09
N ASP A 64 9.97 -12.97 6.01
CA ASP A 64 10.40 -14.36 5.94
C ASP A 64 9.24 -15.21 5.41
N PHE A 65 9.50 -15.95 4.33
CA PHE A 65 8.50 -16.80 3.69
C PHE A 65 8.79 -18.29 3.91
N GLY A 66 7.72 -19.06 4.11
CA GLY A 66 7.76 -20.51 4.23
C GLY A 66 6.78 -21.14 3.25
N PHE A 67 7.29 -21.71 2.15
CA PHE A 67 6.45 -22.35 1.11
C PHE A 67 6.28 -23.87 1.31
N GLY A 68 6.74 -24.40 2.44
CA GLY A 68 6.75 -25.84 2.71
C GLY A 68 7.82 -26.59 1.92
N SER A 69 7.74 -27.93 1.94
CA SER A 69 8.64 -28.80 1.18
C SER A 69 8.17 -28.97 -0.26
N LEU A 70 9.10 -28.98 -1.20
CA LEU A 70 8.85 -29.35 -2.59
C LEU A 70 9.32 -30.78 -2.84
N GLY A 71 8.45 -31.60 -3.46
CA GLY A 71 8.80 -32.93 -3.91
C GLY A 71 9.70 -32.91 -5.14
N SER A 72 10.12 -34.10 -5.58
CA SER A 72 10.91 -34.25 -6.80
C SER A 72 10.12 -33.80 -8.03
N GLY A 73 10.58 -32.74 -8.70
CA GLY A 73 9.94 -32.18 -9.89
C GLY A 73 8.86 -31.13 -9.59
N ASP A 74 8.55 -30.88 -8.32
CA ASP A 74 7.63 -29.81 -7.93
C ASP A 74 8.30 -28.44 -8.07
N SER A 75 7.48 -27.42 -8.28
CA SER A 75 7.91 -26.03 -8.31
C SER A 75 6.93 -25.14 -7.55
N ARG A 76 7.44 -24.06 -7.00
CA ARG A 76 6.64 -22.97 -6.44
C ARG A 76 7.05 -21.68 -7.12
N SER A 77 6.05 -20.89 -7.50
CA SER A 77 6.23 -19.54 -8.01
C SER A 77 5.53 -18.57 -7.07
N PHE A 78 6.15 -17.41 -6.89
CA PHE A 78 5.57 -16.23 -6.28
C PHE A 78 6.20 -15.00 -6.93
N ASN A 79 5.57 -13.84 -6.78
CA ASN A 79 6.04 -12.62 -7.40
C ASN A 79 6.55 -11.63 -6.35
N ILE A 80 7.56 -10.85 -6.73
CA ILE A 80 8.06 -9.72 -5.95
C ILE A 80 7.94 -8.48 -6.83
N PHE A 81 7.38 -7.41 -6.28
CA PHE A 81 7.17 -6.15 -6.96
C PHE A 81 7.93 -5.03 -6.26
N TYR A 82 8.56 -4.17 -7.06
CA TYR A 82 9.16 -2.91 -6.63
C TYR A 82 8.55 -1.79 -7.47
N GLY A 83 8.27 -0.66 -6.85
CA GLY A 83 7.69 0.48 -7.56
C GLY A 83 7.69 1.74 -6.72
N ALA A 84 7.16 2.80 -7.29
CA ALA A 84 6.88 4.04 -6.59
C ALA A 84 5.70 4.75 -7.24
N ALA A 85 5.02 5.58 -6.47
CA ALA A 85 3.95 6.47 -6.94
C ALA A 85 4.06 7.83 -6.24
N SER A 86 3.32 8.83 -6.73
CA SER A 86 3.37 10.19 -6.17
C SER A 86 2.59 10.32 -4.85
N THR A 87 1.69 9.38 -4.61
CA THR A 87 0.81 9.32 -3.43
C THR A 87 0.61 7.88 -2.98
N GLU A 88 0.16 7.71 -1.75
CA GLU A 88 -0.20 6.39 -1.21
C GLU A 88 -1.37 5.77 -1.97
N VAL A 89 -2.38 6.56 -2.33
CA VAL A 89 -3.55 6.07 -3.06
C VAL A 89 -3.15 5.47 -4.41
N GLU A 90 -2.27 6.15 -5.15
CA GLU A 90 -1.73 5.64 -6.40
C GLU A 90 -0.89 4.38 -6.20
N ALA A 91 -0.10 4.32 -5.12
CA ALA A 91 0.67 3.13 -4.76
C ALA A 91 -0.23 1.91 -4.46
N LEU A 92 -1.29 2.11 -3.66
CA LEU A 92 -2.28 1.09 -3.36
C LEU A 92 -3.05 0.64 -4.62
N ALA A 93 -3.34 1.57 -5.53
CA ALA A 93 -3.96 1.23 -6.81
C ALA A 93 -3.04 0.37 -7.69
N ALA A 94 -1.73 0.66 -7.71
CA ALA A 94 -0.74 -0.14 -8.42
C ALA A 94 -0.60 -1.54 -7.82
N LEU A 95 -0.59 -1.65 -6.48
CA LEU A 95 -0.59 -2.92 -5.75
C LEU A 95 -1.81 -3.79 -6.08
N ALA A 96 -3.00 -3.18 -6.08
CA ALA A 96 -4.23 -3.88 -6.46
C ALA A 96 -4.18 -4.36 -7.93
N ALA A 97 -3.56 -3.60 -8.83
CA ALA A 97 -3.45 -3.99 -10.24
C ALA A 97 -2.59 -5.24 -10.49
N VAL A 98 -1.65 -5.54 -9.58
CA VAL A 98 -0.78 -6.73 -9.66
C VAL A 98 -1.21 -7.85 -8.71
N ASN A 99 -2.40 -7.72 -8.10
CA ASN A 99 -2.92 -8.63 -7.08
C ASN A 99 -1.92 -8.87 -5.93
N ALA A 100 -1.20 -7.83 -5.49
CA ALA A 100 -0.34 -7.95 -4.32
C ALA A 100 -1.19 -8.34 -3.09
N GLU A 101 -0.66 -9.23 -2.26
CA GLU A 101 -1.28 -9.78 -1.06
C GLU A 101 -0.65 -9.19 0.21
N VAL A 102 0.67 -8.99 0.17
CA VAL A 102 1.49 -8.47 1.27
C VAL A 102 2.38 -7.38 0.72
N TYR A 103 2.53 -6.28 1.44
CA TYR A 103 3.34 -5.16 0.98
C TYR A 103 3.95 -4.37 2.14
N SER A 104 4.98 -3.61 1.78
CA SER A 104 5.49 -2.49 2.53
C SER A 104 5.47 -1.23 1.67
N LEU A 105 5.13 -0.11 2.28
CA LEU A 105 5.30 1.23 1.73
C LEU A 105 6.38 1.97 2.52
N GLY A 106 7.20 2.74 1.81
CA GLY A 106 8.12 3.71 2.40
C GLY A 106 7.75 5.13 1.97
N GLN A 107 7.65 6.05 2.92
CA GLN A 107 7.24 7.44 2.69
C GLN A 107 8.18 8.41 3.42
N ALA A 108 8.52 9.54 2.79
CA ALA A 108 9.40 10.54 3.40
C ALA A 108 8.76 11.19 4.63
N SER A 109 9.58 11.53 5.63
CA SER A 109 9.19 12.32 6.81
C SER A 109 9.04 13.82 6.48
N VAL A 110 8.14 14.15 5.57
CA VAL A 110 7.76 15.51 5.20
C VAL A 110 6.26 15.74 5.42
N LEU A 111 5.81 16.99 5.27
CA LEU A 111 4.38 17.30 5.31
C LEU A 111 3.64 16.49 4.23
N GLY A 112 2.68 15.69 4.66
CA GLY A 112 1.90 14.82 3.77
C GLY A 112 2.48 13.40 3.59
N GLY A 113 3.67 13.12 4.12
CA GLY A 113 4.30 11.80 4.08
C GLY A 113 3.42 10.72 4.72
N SER A 114 3.30 10.73 6.05
CA SER A 114 2.49 9.79 6.85
C SER A 114 0.96 9.98 6.76
N SER A 115 0.46 10.71 5.77
CA SER A 115 -0.99 10.95 5.65
C SER A 115 -1.52 10.81 4.24
N THR A 116 -0.70 11.16 3.25
CA THR A 116 -1.07 11.07 1.83
C THR A 116 0.01 10.37 0.99
N GLY A 117 1.16 10.04 1.57
CA GLY A 117 2.29 9.45 0.87
C GLY A 117 2.99 10.38 -0.12
N THR A 118 2.82 11.69 0.03
CA THR A 118 3.46 12.70 -0.84
C THR A 118 4.84 13.11 -0.29
N PRO A 119 5.81 13.45 -1.15
CA PRO A 119 5.72 13.51 -2.62
C PRO A 119 5.95 12.17 -3.33
N ASN A 120 6.36 11.14 -2.60
CA ASN A 120 6.62 9.83 -3.14
C ASN A 120 6.34 8.73 -2.11
N THR A 121 5.64 7.69 -2.56
CA THR A 121 5.43 6.44 -1.85
C THR A 121 6.14 5.33 -2.61
N ALA A 122 7.20 4.77 -2.01
CA ALA A 122 7.88 3.58 -2.55
C ALA A 122 7.10 2.30 -2.18
N ILE A 123 7.28 1.26 -2.99
CA ILE A 123 6.51 0.02 -2.91
C ILE A 123 7.46 -1.16 -2.92
N PHE A 124 7.26 -2.09 -1.98
CA PHE A 124 7.83 -3.43 -1.98
C PHE A 124 6.73 -4.44 -1.66
N ALA A 125 6.43 -5.38 -2.56
CA ALA A 125 5.24 -6.22 -2.40
C ALA A 125 5.35 -7.61 -3.00
N PHE A 126 4.40 -8.47 -2.64
CA PHE A 126 4.38 -9.89 -2.99
C PHE A 126 2.98 -10.36 -3.39
N SER A 127 2.90 -11.28 -4.35
CA SER A 127 1.68 -12.04 -4.67
C SER A 127 1.96 -13.55 -4.77
N GLU A 128 0.92 -14.37 -4.67
CA GLU A 128 1.00 -15.84 -4.61
C GLU A 128 1.74 -16.34 -3.34
N VAL A 129 1.64 -15.57 -2.24
CA VAL A 129 2.19 -15.90 -0.92
C VAL A 129 1.12 -16.40 0.05
N GLY A 130 -0.07 -16.72 -0.47
CA GLY A 130 -1.15 -17.35 0.29
C GLY A 130 -1.99 -16.36 1.09
N GLY A 131 -1.95 -15.07 0.72
CA GLY A 131 -2.79 -14.02 1.27
C GLY A 131 -4.03 -13.73 0.46
N VAL A 132 -4.70 -12.64 0.82
CA VAL A 132 -5.85 -12.11 0.08
C VAL A 132 -5.38 -10.89 -0.71
N PRO A 133 -5.58 -10.85 -2.04
CA PRO A 133 -5.19 -9.69 -2.83
C PRO A 133 -5.83 -8.39 -2.34
N ILE A 134 -5.02 -7.32 -2.33
CA ILE A 134 -5.46 -5.97 -1.98
C ILE A 134 -6.52 -5.55 -2.99
N LYS A 135 -7.65 -5.06 -2.48
CA LYS A 135 -8.73 -4.55 -3.32
C LYS A 135 -8.42 -3.12 -3.71
N LYS A 136 -8.71 -2.78 -4.96
CA LYS A 136 -8.68 -1.39 -5.42
C LYS A 136 -9.66 -0.56 -4.59
N THR A 137 -9.16 0.46 -3.89
CA THR A 137 -10.02 1.47 -3.25
C THR A 137 -10.76 2.23 -4.35
N PRO A 138 -12.08 2.42 -4.27
CA PRO A 138 -12.76 3.29 -5.22
C PRO A 138 -12.19 4.70 -5.06
N GLU A 139 -11.67 5.28 -6.14
CA GLU A 139 -11.34 6.70 -6.16
C GLU A 139 -12.57 7.49 -5.67
N PRO A 140 -12.42 8.45 -4.74
CA PRO A 140 -13.54 9.29 -4.35
C PRO A 140 -14.05 9.97 -5.62
N VAL A 141 -15.28 9.61 -6.03
CA VAL A 141 -15.95 10.25 -7.15
C VAL A 141 -15.97 11.74 -6.85
N SER A 142 -15.17 12.50 -7.59
CA SER A 142 -15.05 13.95 -7.42
C SER A 142 -16.45 14.55 -7.30
N ILE A 143 -16.76 15.17 -6.16
CA ILE A 143 -18.07 15.77 -5.83
C ILE A 143 -18.51 16.77 -6.92
N LEU A 144 -17.57 17.29 -7.71
CA LEU A 144 -17.83 18.13 -8.87
C LEU A 144 -18.68 17.45 -9.96
N ALA A 145 -18.60 16.12 -10.12
CA ALA A 145 -19.46 15.35 -11.02
C ALA A 145 -20.91 15.19 -10.50
N LEU A 146 -21.14 15.32 -9.19
CA LEU A 146 -22.51 15.36 -8.64
C LEU A 146 -23.15 16.74 -8.77
N LEU A 147 -22.36 17.82 -8.78
CA LEU A 147 -22.88 19.19 -8.92
C LEU A 147 -23.34 19.51 -10.35
N THR A 148 -22.80 18.85 -11.38
CA THR A 148 -23.24 19.05 -12.77
C THR A 148 -24.61 18.44 -13.07
N LEU A 149 -25.03 17.38 -12.35
CA LEU A 149 -26.40 16.84 -12.47
C LEU A 149 -27.46 17.71 -11.77
N GLY A 150 -27.10 18.45 -10.72
CA GLY A 150 -28.02 19.32 -9.98
C GLY A 150 -28.40 20.62 -10.72
N ALA A 151 -27.57 21.10 -11.63
CA ALA A 151 -27.77 22.37 -12.33
C ALA A 151 -28.68 22.29 -13.57
N LEU A 152 -28.98 21.08 -14.07
CA LEU A 152 -29.87 20.87 -15.23
C LEU A 152 -31.37 20.85 -14.84
N GLY A 153 -31.70 20.77 -13.54
CA GLY A 153 -33.08 20.64 -13.07
C GLY A 153 -33.85 21.95 -12.82
N THR A 154 -33.20 23.12 -12.82
CA THR A 154 -33.84 24.37 -12.35
C THR A 154 -34.32 25.32 -13.46
N THR A 155 -34.05 25.03 -14.74
CA THR A 155 -34.44 25.93 -15.85
C THR A 155 -35.84 25.65 -16.41
N SER A 156 -36.47 24.49 -16.13
CA SER A 156 -37.80 24.15 -16.68
C SER A 156 -39.01 24.58 -15.85
N LEU A 157 -38.82 25.12 -14.63
CA LEU A 157 -39.95 25.46 -13.74
C LEU A 157 -40.48 26.90 -13.87
N LYS A 158 -39.82 27.78 -14.65
CA LYS A 158 -40.25 29.20 -14.76
C LYS A 158 -41.25 29.51 -15.89
N ARG A 159 -41.69 28.54 -16.69
CA ARG A 159 -42.54 28.82 -17.87
C ARG A 159 -44.04 28.51 -17.71
N LYS A 160 -44.50 27.99 -16.57
CA LYS A 160 -45.90 27.53 -16.42
C LYS A 160 -46.82 28.38 -15.53
N GLN A 161 -46.40 29.56 -15.06
CA GLN A 161 -47.21 30.45 -14.21
C GLN A 161 -47.66 31.76 -14.89
N LYS A 162 -47.68 31.84 -16.23
CA LYS A 162 -48.10 33.07 -16.94
C LYS A 162 -49.31 32.91 -17.87
N GLU A 163 -50.12 31.88 -17.68
CA GLU A 163 -51.39 31.72 -18.38
C GLU A 163 -52.47 31.34 -17.36
N GLU A 164 -52.98 32.32 -16.63
CA GLU A 164 -54.31 32.32 -16.02
C GLU A 164 -54.59 33.72 -15.46
N LYS A 165 -55.18 34.59 -16.30
CA LYS A 165 -55.99 35.73 -15.88
C LYS A 165 -56.99 36.06 -16.99
#